data_AF-A0A3N5ZMM0-F1
#
_entry.id   AF-A0A3N5ZMM0-F1
#
_cell.length_a   1.000
_cell.length_b   1.000
_cell.length_c   1.000
_cell.angle_alpha   90.00
_cell.angle_beta   90.00
_cell.angle_gamma   90.00
#
_symmetry.space_group_name_H-M   'P 1'
#
loop_
_entity.id
_entity.type
_entity.pdbx_description
1 polymer ?
#
loop_
_entity_poly.entity_id
_entity_poly.type
_entity_poly.pdbx_seq_one_letter_code
_entity_poly.pdbx_strand_id
1 'polypeptide(L)' 'MSPTLKRIGPFRFFFYSNEASEPPHVHVQQERKLAKFWLEPVKL' A
#
# COMPACT_ATOMS: atom_id res chain seq x y z
N MET A 1 -0.36 11.52 8.14
CA MET A 1 -0.79 11.44 6.72
C MET A 1 0.27 10.67 5.96
N SER A 2 -0.09 9.58 5.28
CA SER A 2 0.81 8.89 4.36
C SER A 2 0.77 9.54 2.97
N PRO A 3 1.90 9.65 2.26
CA PRO A 3 1.90 10.11 0.88
C PRO A 3 1.20 9.09 -0.04
N THR A 4 0.56 9.60 -1.08
CA THR A 4 -0.09 8.76 -2.11
C THR A 4 0.95 8.39 -3.16
N LEU A 5 1.14 7.09 -3.41
CA LEU A 5 2.02 6.59 -4.47
C LEU A 5 1.37 6.71 -5.85
N LYS A 6 0.12 6.30 -5.95
CA LYS A 6 -0.64 6.26 -7.21
C LYS A 6 -2.13 6.38 -6.95
N ARG A 7 -2.86 6.93 -7.91
CA ARG A 7 -4.32 6.94 -7.92
C ARG A 7 -4.84 6.42 -9.25
N ILE A 8 -5.80 5.49 -9.21
CA ILE A 8 -6.47 4.95 -10.39
C ILE A 8 -7.96 4.94 -10.09
N GLY A 9 -8.72 5.83 -10.72
CA GLY A 9 -10.13 6.03 -10.39
C GLY A 9 -10.33 6.27 -8.88
N PRO A 10 -11.20 5.51 -8.20
CA PRO A 10 -11.48 5.67 -6.78
C PRO A 10 -10.42 5.01 -5.87
N PHE A 11 -9.44 4.29 -6.44
CA PHE A 11 -8.42 3.56 -5.69
C PHE A 11 -7.19 4.43 -5.41
N ARG A 12 -6.76 4.44 -4.15
CA ARG A 12 -5.57 5.16 -3.66
C ARG A 12 -4.54 4.16 -3.16
N PHE A 13 -3.33 4.21 -3.73
CA PHE A 13 -2.20 3.37 -3.34
C PHE A 13 -1.25 4.14 -2.43
N PHE A 14 -0.82 3.54 -1.31
CA PHE A 14 0.10 4.18 -0.35
C PHE A 14 0.83 3.16 0.53
N PHE A 15 1.88 3.61 1.23
CA PHE A 15 2.54 2.88 2.31
C PHE A 15 2.16 3.49 3.67
N TYR A 16 2.02 2.68 4.73
CA TYR A 16 2.03 3.23 6.09
C TYR A 16 3.48 3.45 6.54
N SER A 17 3.73 4.59 7.19
CA SER A 17 5.06 4.95 7.68
C SER A 17 5.46 4.25 8.98
N ASN A 18 4.61 3.38 9.54
CA ASN A 18 4.82 2.74 10.84
C ASN A 18 4.34 1.28 10.87
N GLU A 19 4.52 0.54 9.77
CA GLU A 19 4.38 -0.91 9.76
C GLU A 19 5.78 -1.50 9.93
N ALA A 20 6.02 -2.14 11.07
CA ALA A 20 7.34 -2.55 11.54
C ALA A 20 7.91 -3.74 10.75
N SER A 21 7.78 -4.96 11.28
CA SER A 21 8.44 -6.18 10.77
C SER A 21 7.70 -6.87 9.62
N GLU A 22 6.80 -6.17 8.94
CA GLU A 22 6.03 -6.75 7.86
C GLU A 22 6.85 -6.73 6.55
N PRO A 23 6.80 -7.80 5.73
CA PRO A 23 7.40 -7.77 4.40
C PRO A 23 6.92 -6.57 3.56
N PRO A 24 7.70 -6.11 2.57
CA PRO A 24 7.29 -5.01 1.70
C PRO A 24 5.91 -5.24 1.08
N HIS A 25 5.00 -4.27 1.23
CA HIS A 25 3.63 -4.38 0.75
C HIS A 25 3.03 -3.00 0.49
N VAL A 26 2.00 -2.93 -0.35
CA VAL A 26 1.27 -1.69 -0.65
C VAL A 26 -0.17 -1.78 -0.16
N HIS A 27 -0.69 -0.67 0.35
CA HIS A 27 -2.09 -0.52 0.72
C HIS A 27 -2.87 0.10 -0.42
N VAL A 28 -4.10 -0.38 -0.61
CA VAL A 28 -5.07 0.14 -1.55
C VAL A 28 -6.33 0.51 -0.79
N GLN A 29 -6.73 1.77 -0.86
CA GLN A 29 -7.96 2.27 -0.24
C GLN A 29 -8.98 2.68 -1.29
N GLN A 30 -10.24 2.33 -1.05
CA GLN A 30 -11.41 2.89 -1.71
C GLN A 30 -12.44 3.24 -0.64
N GLU A 31 -12.70 4.52 -0.42
CA GLU A 31 -13.60 5.02 0.65
C GLU A 31 -13.26 4.41 2.02
N ARG A 32 -14.14 3.57 2.58
CA ARG A 32 -13.96 2.88 3.86
C ARG A 32 -13.37 1.48 3.72
N LYS A 33 -13.04 1.03 2.51
CA LYS A 33 -12.44 -0.27 2.23
C LYS A 33 -10.92 -0.13 2.12
N LEU A 34 -10.22 -1.07 2.73
CA LEU A 34 -8.76 -1.17 2.69
C LEU A 34 -8.38 -2.59 2.26
N ALA A 35 -7.42 -2.69 1.35
CA ALA A 35 -6.79 -3.93 0.94
C ALA A 35 -5.26 -3.78 1.03
N LYS A 36 -4.58 -4.89 1.28
CA LYS A 36 -3.12 -4.98 1.40
C LYS A 36 -2.58 -6.02 0.44
N PHE A 37 -1.54 -5.65 -0.30
CA PHE A 37 -0.89 -6.52 -1.28
C PHE A 37 0.59 -6.64 -0.96
N TRP A 38 1.04 -7.86 -0.65
CA TRP A 38 2.45 -8.17 -0.48
C TRP A 38 3.17 -8.02 -1.81
N LEU A 39 4.30 -7.33 -1.81
CA LEU A 39 5.19 -7.32 -2.96
C LEU A 39 5.95 -8.64 -2.92
N GLU A 40 5.98 -9.35 -4.05
CA GLU A 40 6.89 -10.48 -4.19
C GLU A 40 8.32 -9.96 -3.95
N PRO A 41 9.16 -10.72 -3.23
CA PRO A 41 10.53 -10.30 -3.02
C PRO A 41 11.20 -10.14 -4.38
N VAL A 42 11.69 -8.93 -4.67
CA VAL A 42 12.57 -8.70 -5.82
C VAL A 42 13.86 -9.46 -5.52
N LYS A 43 13.97 -10.67 -6.06
CA LYS A 43 15.24 -11.41 -6.08
C LYS A 43 16.06 -10.82 -7.23
N LEU A 44 17.26 -10.32 -6.89
CA LEU A 44 18.26 -9.88 -7.85
C LEU A 44 19.01 -11.09 -8.43
#